data_AF-N9CSV6-F1
#
_entry.id   AF-N9CSV6-F1
#
_cell.length_a   1.000
_cell.length_b   1.000
_cell.length_c   1.000
_cell.angle_alpha   90.00
_cell.angle_beta   90.00
_cell.angle_gamma   90.00
#
_symmetry.space_group_name_H-M   'P 1'
#
loop_
_entity.id
_entity.type
_entity.pdbx_description
1 polymer ?
#
loop_
_entity_poly.entity_id
_entity_poly.type
_entity_poly.pdbx_seq_one_letter_code
_entity_poly.pdbx_strand_id
1 'polypeptide(L)' 'MSKKELSFKKGYEVLKKNAELLESQEEPDIDNLMKIVEESMVAYRACKTRVDAVQQALNETFKEQ' A
#
# COMPACT_ATOMS: atom_id res chain seq x y z
N MET A 1 -8.88 21.01 -0.76
CA MET A 1 -7.69 20.49 -1.44
C MET A 1 -7.88 19.00 -1.67
N SER A 2 -8.02 18.57 -2.92
CA SER A 2 -8.25 17.16 -3.25
C SER A 2 -6.99 16.35 -2.94
N LYS A 3 -7.02 15.52 -1.88
CA LYS A 3 -5.98 14.51 -1.63
C LYS A 3 -5.91 13.64 -2.88
N LYS A 4 -4.83 13.77 -3.65
CA LYS A 4 -4.55 12.90 -4.79
C LYS A 4 -4.38 11.48 -4.20
N GLU A 5 -5.40 10.65 -4.34
CA GLU A 5 -5.31 9.26 -3.90
C GLU A 5 -4.14 8.58 -4.62
N LEU A 6 -3.32 7.88 -3.85
CA LEU A 6 -2.19 7.13 -4.37
C LEU A 6 -2.72 6.03 -5.31
N SER A 7 -2.17 5.91 -6.51
CA SER A 7 -2.53 4.79 -7.39
C SER A 7 -1.97 3.48 -6.86
N PHE A 8 -2.61 2.35 -7.21
CA PHE A 8 -2.15 1.02 -6.79
C PHE A 8 -0.66 0.81 -7.11
N LYS A 9 -0.25 1.13 -8.35
CA LYS A 9 1.15 0.99 -8.79
C LYS A 9 2.12 1.79 -7.90
N LYS A 10 1.80 3.06 -7.61
CA LYS A 10 2.64 3.91 -6.77
C LYS A 10 2.67 3.44 -5.32
N GLY A 11 1.54 2.98 -4.79
CA GLY A 11 1.48 2.38 -3.45
C GLY A 11 2.32 1.11 -3.36
N TYR A 12 2.23 0.24 -4.35
CA TYR A 12 3.03 -0.97 -4.41
C TYR A 12 4.53 -0.67 -4.49
N GLU A 13 4.95 0.30 -5.31
CA GLU A 13 6.35 0.73 -5.40
C GLU A 13 6.89 1.24 -4.05
N VAL A 14 6.09 2.03 -3.31
CA VAL A 14 6.46 2.51 -1.97
C VAL A 14 6.60 1.35 -0.99
N LEU A 15 5.62 0.45 -0.96
CA LEU A 15 5.66 -0.74 -0.08
C LEU A 15 6.89 -1.59 -0.36
N LYS A 16 7.19 -1.86 -1.63
CA LYS A 16 8.34 -2.64 -2.04
C LYS A 16 9.64 -1.99 -1.61
N LYS A 17 9.82 -0.70 -1.90
CA LYS A 17 11.01 0.06 -1.51
C LYS A 17 11.22 0.05 0.01
N ASN A 18 10.15 0.26 0.78
CA ASN A 18 10.23 0.33 2.23
C ASN A 18 10.53 -1.05 2.85
N ALA A 19 9.98 -2.13 2.29
CA ALA A 19 10.32 -3.49 2.69
C ALA A 19 11.79 -3.81 2.42
N GLU A 20 12.29 -3.52 1.20
CA GLU A 20 13.71 -3.71 0.84
C GLU A 20 14.64 -2.90 1.75
N LEU A 21 14.26 -1.67 2.12
CA LEU A 21 15.02 -0.84 3.04
C LEU A 21 15.08 -1.45 4.45
N LEU A 22 13.95 -1.94 4.97
CA LEU A 22 13.90 -2.57 6.30
C LEU A 22 14.66 -3.90 6.33
N GLU A 23 14.62 -4.68 5.26
CA GLU A 23 15.34 -5.96 5.14
C GLU A 23 16.85 -5.78 5.00
N SER A 24 17.31 -4.69 4.38
CA SER A 24 18.74 -4.43 4.16
C SER A 24 19.44 -3.74 5.33
N GLN A 25 18.69 -3.25 6.31
CA GLN A 25 19.26 -2.63 7.51
C GLN A 25 19.73 -3.69 8.51
N GLU A 26 21.04 -3.76 8.77
CA GLU A 26 21.62 -4.61 9.83
C GLU A 26 21.27 -4.08 11.23
N GLU A 27 21.23 -2.75 11.40
CA GLU A 27 20.79 -2.08 12.63
C GLU A 27 19.55 -1.22 12.35
N PRO A 28 18.50 -1.32 13.17
CA PRO A 28 17.26 -0.56 12.94
C PRO A 28 17.47 0.93 13.20
N ASP A 29 17.18 1.76 12.19
CA ASP A 29 17.10 3.21 12.32
C ASP A 29 15.79 3.60 13.04
N ILE A 30 15.81 3.57 14.37
CA ILE A 30 14.63 3.79 15.23
C ILE A 30 13.97 5.16 14.95
N ASP A 31 14.77 6.19 14.65
CA ASP A 31 14.28 7.55 14.41
C ASP A 31 13.45 7.66 13.10
N ASN A 32 13.77 6.83 12.11
CA ASN A 32 13.05 6.79 10.83
C ASN A 32 12.10 5.59 10.68
N LEU A 33 12.19 4.60 11.57
CA LEU A 33 11.35 3.40 11.53
C LEU A 33 9.86 3.76 11.55
N MET A 34 9.45 4.65 12.45
CA MET A 34 8.06 5.09 12.53
C MET A 34 7.57 5.79 11.25
N LYS A 35 8.43 6.59 10.61
CA LYS A 35 8.09 7.26 9.35
C LYS A 35 7.90 6.25 8.23
N ILE A 36 8.81 5.27 8.11
CA ILE A 36 8.74 4.20 7.11
C ILE A 36 7.45 3.40 7.29
N VAL A 37 7.10 3.07 8.54
CA VAL A 37 5.86 2.34 8.86
C VAL A 37 4.63 3.16 8.51
N GLU A 38 4.58 4.44 8.85
CA GLU A 38 3.44 5.32 8.52
C GLU A 38 3.24 5.46 7.00
N GLU A 39 4.31 5.70 6.25
CA GLU A 39 4.28 5.76 4.79
C GLU A 39 3.80 4.43 4.19
N SER A 40 4.32 3.32 4.70
CA SER A 40 3.91 1.97 4.28
C SER A 40 2.43 1.71 4.57
N MET A 41 1.92 2.16 5.72
CA MET A 41 0.50 2.02 6.07
C MET A 41 -0.41 2.85 5.16
N VAL A 42 0.01 4.05 4.75
CA VAL A 42 -0.74 4.84 3.76
C VAL A 42 -0.76 4.14 2.41
N ALA A 43 0.38 3.64 1.95
CA ALA A 43 0.49 2.90 0.70
C ALA A 43 -0.33 1.60 0.70
N TYR A 44 -0.27 0.85 1.80
CA TYR A 44 -1.06 -0.37 2.02
C TYR A 44 -2.56 -0.10 1.93
N ARG A 45 -3.06 0.94 2.63
CA ARG A 45 -4.48 1.30 2.58
C ARG A 45 -4.92 1.60 1.16
N ALA A 46 -4.13 2.38 0.41
CA ALA A 46 -4.45 2.68 -0.98
C ALA A 46 -4.49 1.41 -1.86
N CYS A 47 -3.52 0.49 -1.68
CA CYS A 47 -3.51 -0.78 -2.40
C CYS A 47 -4.73 -1.64 -2.05
N LYS A 48 -5.02 -1.81 -0.75
CA LYS A 48 -6.15 -2.59 -0.26
C LYS A 48 -7.48 -2.07 -0.80
N THR A 49 -7.73 -0.76 -0.73
CA THR A 49 -8.97 -0.17 -1.27
C THR A 49 -9.17 -0.48 -2.74
N ARG A 50 -8.09 -0.47 -3.54
CA ARG A 50 -8.19 -0.78 -4.97
C ARG A 50 -8.44 -2.27 -5.23
N VAL A 51 -7.79 -3.16 -4.47
CA VAL A 51 -8.02 -4.61 -4.57
C VAL A 51 -9.45 -4.95 -4.14
N ASP A 52 -9.92 -4.39 -3.03
CA ASP A 52 -11.28 -4.60 -2.53
C ASP A 52 -12.33 -4.15 -3.57
N ALA A 53 -12.12 -2.99 -4.21
CA ALA A 53 -13.01 -2.50 -5.27
C ALA A 53 -13.04 -3.42 -6.49
N VAL A 54 -11.89 -3.96 -6.90
CA VAL A 54 -11.81 -4.95 -7.99
C VAL A 54 -12.53 -6.24 -7.60
N GLN A 55 -12.30 -6.74 -6.38
CA GLN A 55 -12.96 -7.94 -5.88
C GLN A 55 -14.47 -7.76 -5.83
N GLN A 56 -14.95 -6.59 -5.39
CA GLN A 56 -16.38 -6.26 -5.39
C GLN A 56 -16.95 -6.27 -6.81
N ALA A 57 -16.31 -5.60 -7.76
CA ALA A 57 -16.78 -5.55 -9.15
C ALA A 57 -16.83 -6.94 -9.79
N LEU A 58 -15.83 -7.79 -9.54
CA LEU A 58 -15.84 -9.17 -10.01
C LEU A 58 -16.97 -9.98 -9.36
N ASN A 59 -17.14 -9.85 -8.04
CA ASN A 59 -18.23 -10.53 -7.33
C ASN A 59 -19.61 -10.12 -7.84
N GLU A 60 -19.83 -8.83 -8.14
CA GLU A 60 -21.08 -8.34 -8.73
C GLU A 60 -21.28 -8.93 -10.13
N THR A 61 -20.24 -8.93 -10.96
CA THR A 61 -20.28 -9.48 -12.33
C THR A 61 -20.61 -10.98 -12.36
N PHE A 62 -20.10 -11.75 -11.39
CA PHE A 62 -20.26 -13.20 -11.35
C PHE A 62 -21.39 -13.70 -10.42
N LYS A 63 -22.04 -12.83 -9.64
CA LYS A 63 -23.22 -13.17 -8.82
C LYS A 63 -24.53 -13.20 -9.61
N GLU A 64 -24.56 -12.55 -10.78
CA GLU A 64 -25.74 -12.47 -11.65
C GLU A 64 -25.79 -13.60 -12.70
N GLN A 65 -24.94 -14.63 -12.58
CA GLN A 65 -25.01 -15.91 -13.32
C GLN A 65 -25.49 -17.04 -12.42
#